data_AF-A0A5C7KWS2-F1
#
_entry.id   AF-A0A5C7KWS2-F1
#
_cell.length_a   1.000
_cell.length_b   1.000
_cell.length_c   1.000
_cell.angle_alpha   90.00
_cell.angle_beta   90.00
_cell.angle_gamma   90.00
#
_symmetry.space_group_name_H-M   'P 1'
#
loop_
_entity.id
_entity.type
_entity.pdbx_description
1 polymer ?
#
loop_
_entity_poly.entity_id
_entity_poly.type
_entity_poly.pdbx_seq_one_letter_code
_entity_poly.pdbx_strand_id
1 'polypeptide(L)'
;MNPFSHFFQTKDVALPHWLARFAVRLSLIGSVLIHLVAIGLLWWLVQSREDLVILRYNAYLGIDLLGVWWQLFLVPGVTFFFVLFNTGLSRLLTKRGYSTLGGLLLFGNLLLSGAAVVVALALSFINV
;
A
#
# COMPACT_ATOMS: atom_id res chain seq x y z
N MET A 1 42.13 0.90 2.63
CA MET A 1 41.20 1.87 3.28
C MET A 1 40.07 2.12 2.28
N ASN A 2 38.82 1.75 2.59
CA ASN A 2 37.71 1.84 1.63
C ASN A 2 37.11 3.27 1.69
N PRO A 3 37.18 4.09 0.62
CA PRO A 3 36.80 5.50 0.67
C PRO A 3 35.30 5.75 0.95
N PHE A 4 34.48 4.70 0.87
CA PHE A 4 33.04 4.79 1.08
C PHE A 4 32.58 4.61 2.54
N SER A 5 33.47 4.33 3.50
CA SER A 5 33.07 4.12 4.90
C SER A 5 32.52 5.38 5.58
N HIS A 6 32.86 6.57 5.08
CA HIS A 6 32.39 7.85 5.63
C HIS A 6 30.97 8.21 5.19
N PHE A 7 30.46 7.67 4.08
CA PHE A 7 29.11 7.97 3.59
C PHE A 7 27.99 7.28 4.38
N PHE A 8 28.29 6.19 5.10
CA PHE A 8 27.30 5.41 5.85
C PHE A 8 27.31 5.70 7.36
N GLN A 9 28.08 6.70 7.82
CA GLN A 9 28.34 6.94 9.24
C GLN A 9 27.52 8.06 9.90
N THR A 10 26.53 8.64 9.21
CA THR A 10 25.58 9.53 9.88
C THR A 10 24.50 8.69 10.54
N LYS A 11 24.66 8.36 11.82
CA LYS A 11 23.52 7.94 12.64
C LYS A 11 22.50 9.07 12.62
N ASP A 12 21.32 8.81 12.05
CA ASP A 12 20.22 9.76 12.06
C ASP A 12 19.86 10.16 13.50
N VAL A 13 19.18 11.30 13.65
CA VAL A 13 18.58 11.69 14.93
C VAL A 13 17.70 10.54 15.41
N ALA A 14 18.12 9.91 16.51
CA ALA A 14 17.41 8.75 17.06
C ALA A 14 16.04 9.22 17.57
N LEU A 15 14.97 8.80 16.88
CA LEU A 15 13.63 9.04 17.38
C LEU A 15 13.46 8.35 18.73
N PRO A 16 12.78 8.98 19.71
CA PRO A 16 12.44 8.32 20.95
C PRO A 16 11.70 7.01 20.66
N HIS A 17 12.10 5.93 21.34
CA HIS A 17 11.54 4.60 21.10
C HIS A 17 10.01 4.55 21.28
N TRP A 18 9.43 5.40 22.13
CA TRP A 18 8.00 5.49 22.32
C TRP A 18 7.31 6.09 21.09
N LEU A 19 7.91 7.12 20.48
CA LEU A 19 7.39 7.80 19.29
C LEU A 19 7.45 6.88 18.07
N ALA A 20 8.55 6.14 17.89
CA ALA A 20 8.66 5.13 16.83
C ALA A 20 7.59 4.03 16.97
N ARG A 21 7.37 3.51 18.19
CA ARG A 21 6.31 2.51 18.44
C ARG A 21 4.92 3.08 18.18
N PHE A 22 4.68 4.32 18.59
CA PHE A 22 3.43 5.02 18.34
C PHE A 22 3.18 5.21 16.84
N ALA A 23 4.16 5.71 16.10
CA ALA A 23 4.07 5.93 14.65
C ALA A 23 3.78 4.64 13.88
N VAL A 24 4.46 3.54 14.22
CA VAL A 24 4.20 2.21 13.63
C VAL A 24 2.77 1.75 13.91
N ARG A 25 2.28 1.90 15.15
CA ARG A 25 0.91 1.50 15.51
C ARG A 25 -0.13 2.35 14.78
N LEU A 26 0.08 3.66 14.75
CA LEU A 26 -0.81 4.59 14.06
C LEU A 26 -0.86 4.31 12.55
N SER A 27 0.29 4.10 11.92
CA SER A 27 0.39 3.72 10.51
C SER A 27 -0.36 2.42 10.22
N LEU A 28 -0.15 1.38 11.04
CA LEU A 28 -0.85 0.09 10.85
C LEU A 28 -2.36 0.21 11.04
N ILE A 29 -2.82 0.84 12.13
CA ILE A 29 -4.27 0.99 12.40
C ILE A 29 -4.91 1.82 11.29
N GLY A 30 -4.29 2.94 10.91
CA GLY A 30 -4.76 3.79 9.83
C GLY A 30 -4.84 3.04 8.50
N SER A 31 -3.77 2.34 8.12
CA SER A 31 -3.77 1.54 6.89
C SER A 31 -4.82 0.43 6.91
N VAL A 32 -5.01 -0.28 8.03
CA VAL A 32 -6.07 -1.31 8.14
C VAL A 32 -7.45 -0.69 7.92
N LEU A 33 -7.77 0.42 8.60
CA LEU A 33 -9.05 1.09 8.44
C LEU A 33 -9.28 1.55 7.00
N ILE A 34 -8.26 2.15 6.37
CA ILE A 34 -8.34 2.61 4.97
C ILE A 34 -8.57 1.42 4.01
N HIS A 35 -7.90 0.29 4.22
CA HIS A 35 -8.09 -0.90 3.39
C HIS A 35 -9.47 -1.54 3.61
N LEU A 36 -9.99 -1.54 4.83
CA LEU A 36 -11.38 -1.97 5.09
C LEU A 36 -12.38 -1.09 4.37
N VAL A 37 -12.15 0.23 4.32
CA VAL A 37 -12.97 1.15 3.51
C VAL A 37 -12.85 0.81 2.02
N ALA A 38 -11.64 0.59 1.49
CA ALA A 38 -11.45 0.22 0.08
C ALA A 38 -12.18 -1.08 -0.28
N ILE A 39 -12.07 -2.11 0.57
CA ILE A 39 -12.78 -3.39 0.41
C ILE A 39 -14.29 -3.18 0.51
N GLY A 40 -14.77 -2.40 1.49
CA GLY A 40 -16.18 -2.09 1.66
C GLY A 40 -16.78 -1.34 0.47
N LEU A 41 -16.03 -0.39 -0.09
CA LEU A 41 -16.42 0.33 -1.32
C LEU A 41 -16.57 -0.63 -2.49
N LEU A 42 -15.57 -1.49 -2.74
CA LEU A 42 -15.65 -2.49 -3.80
C LEU A 42 -16.83 -3.44 -3.57
N TRP A 43 -16.99 -3.96 -2.34
CA TRP A 43 -18.07 -4.87 -2.00
C TRP A 43 -19.46 -4.28 -2.20
N TRP A 44 -19.65 -3.00 -1.90
CA TRP A 44 -20.95 -2.33 -2.01
C TRP A 44 -21.27 -1.86 -3.43
N LEU A 45 -20.27 -1.38 -4.19
CA LEU A 45 -20.49 -0.72 -5.48
C LEU A 45 -20.31 -1.66 -6.68
N VAL A 46 -19.47 -2.69 -6.56
CA VAL A 46 -19.23 -3.63 -7.66
C VAL A 46 -20.33 -4.68 -7.69
N GLN A 47 -21.09 -4.73 -8.77
CA GLN A 47 -22.06 -5.81 -8.98
C GLN A 47 -21.33 -7.13 -9.24
N SER A 48 -21.78 -8.18 -8.55
CA SER A 48 -21.34 -9.56 -8.79
C SER A 48 -21.88 -10.03 -10.15
N ARG A 49 -21.11 -9.76 -11.20
CA ARG A 49 -21.34 -10.30 -12.55
C ARG A 49 -20.26 -11.33 -12.83
N GLU A 50 -20.68 -12.50 -13.32
CA GLU A 50 -19.75 -13.50 -13.89
C GLU A 50 -19.37 -13.15 -15.34
N ASP A 51 -20.08 -12.20 -15.93
CA ASP A 51 -19.79 -11.66 -17.26
C ASP A 51 -18.56 -10.77 -17.23
N LEU A 52 -17.69 -10.95 -18.22
CA LEU A 52 -16.44 -10.24 -18.30
C LEU A 52 -16.66 -8.74 -18.59
N VAL A 53 -16.11 -7.91 -17.73
CA VAL A 53 -16.21 -6.44 -17.83
C VAL A 53 -15.25 -5.96 -18.93
N ILE A 54 -15.80 -5.44 -20.03
CA ILE A 54 -15.04 -5.00 -21.22
C ILE A 54 -14.63 -3.54 -21.03
N LEU A 55 -13.34 -3.25 -20.76
CA LEU A 55 -12.88 -1.87 -20.53
C LEU A 55 -12.56 -1.09 -21.81
N ARG A 56 -12.09 -1.76 -22.87
CA ARG A 56 -11.90 -1.21 -24.23
C ARG A 56 -11.32 -2.31 -25.12
N TYR A 57 -11.50 -2.19 -26.44
CA TYR A 57 -10.78 -3.01 -27.42
C TYR A 57 -9.29 -2.64 -27.38
N ASN A 58 -8.44 -3.51 -26.82
CA ASN A 58 -7.00 -3.37 -26.88
C ASN A 58 -6.49 -4.08 -28.15
N ALA A 59 -5.95 -3.32 -29.11
CA ALA A 59 -5.48 -3.84 -30.39
C ALA A 59 -4.34 -4.87 -30.26
N TYR A 60 -3.66 -4.94 -29.11
CA TYR A 60 -2.48 -5.78 -28.90
C TYR A 60 -2.75 -7.04 -28.05
N LEU A 61 -3.90 -7.15 -27.35
CA LEU A 61 -4.16 -8.25 -26.40
C LEU A 61 -5.53 -8.94 -26.57
N GLY A 62 -6.35 -8.52 -27.53
CA GLY A 62 -7.75 -8.96 -27.56
C GLY A 62 -8.54 -8.29 -26.43
N ILE A 63 -9.80 -8.68 -26.25
CA ILE A 63 -10.76 -8.09 -25.30
C ILE A 63 -10.08 -7.89 -23.93
N ASP A 64 -9.95 -6.64 -23.47
CA ASP A 64 -9.36 -6.33 -22.17
C ASP A 64 -10.43 -6.56 -21.11
N LEU A 65 -10.47 -7.80 -20.64
CA LEU A 65 -11.46 -8.31 -19.70
C LEU A 65 -10.92 -8.00 -18.30
N LEU A 66 -11.66 -7.22 -17.51
CA LEU A 66 -11.30 -6.90 -16.11
C LEU A 66 -11.34 -8.13 -15.17
N GLY A 67 -11.35 -9.34 -15.73
CA GLY A 67 -11.51 -10.59 -15.02
C GLY A 67 -12.89 -10.72 -14.36
N VAL A 68 -12.99 -11.68 -13.45
CA VAL A 68 -14.17 -11.86 -12.61
C VAL A 68 -14.15 -10.81 -11.50
N TRP A 69 -15.31 -10.32 -11.06
CA TRP A 69 -15.47 -9.27 -10.05
C TRP A 69 -14.60 -9.43 -8.79
N TRP A 70 -14.31 -10.67 -8.36
CA TRP A 70 -13.46 -10.94 -7.19
C TRP A 70 -12.00 -10.50 -7.40
N GLN A 71 -11.52 -10.41 -8.63
CA GLN A 71 -10.14 -9.99 -8.95
C GLN A 71 -9.89 -8.53 -8.57
N LEU A 72 -10.94 -7.71 -8.49
CA LEU A 72 -10.84 -6.32 -8.03
C LEU A 72 -10.36 -6.23 -6.57
N PHE A 73 -10.64 -7.25 -5.75
CA PHE A 73 -10.16 -7.32 -4.35
C PHE A 73 -8.66 -7.63 -4.25
N LEU A 74 -8.01 -8.05 -5.34
CA LEU A 74 -6.55 -8.20 -5.35
C LEU A 74 -5.85 -6.86 -5.19
N VAL A 75 -6.45 -5.76 -5.65
CA VAL A 75 -5.86 -4.42 -5.50
C VAL A 75 -5.64 -4.06 -4.03
N PRO A 76 -6.68 -3.99 -3.17
CA PRO A 76 -6.46 -3.73 -1.75
C PRO A 76 -5.65 -4.85 -1.07
N GLY A 77 -5.75 -6.09 -1.52
CA GLY A 77 -4.94 -7.19 -0.99
C GLY A 77 -3.44 -7.00 -1.19
N VAL A 78 -3.02 -6.67 -2.42
CA VAL A 78 -1.61 -6.45 -2.78
C VAL A 78 -1.08 -5.18 -2.11
N THR A 79 -1.84 -4.08 -2.10
CA THR A 79 -1.40 -2.87 -1.40
C THR A 79 -1.24 -3.11 0.09
N PHE A 80 -2.12 -3.89 0.70
CA PHE A 80 -2.00 -4.25 2.12
C PHE A 80 -0.76 -5.11 2.40
N PHE A 81 -0.44 -6.05 1.52
CA PHE A 81 0.81 -6.82 1.61
C PHE A 81 2.05 -5.89 1.64
N PHE A 82 2.11 -4.90 0.76
CA PHE A 82 3.20 -3.91 0.75
C PHE A 82 3.22 -3.05 2.03
N VAL A 83 2.06 -2.68 2.59
CA VAL A 83 2.00 -2.01 3.91
C VAL A 83 2.65 -2.85 5.00
N LEU A 84 2.37 -4.16 5.04
CA LEU A 84 2.96 -5.08 6.02
C LEU A 84 4.47 -5.20 5.82
N PHE A 85 4.91 -5.35 4.57
CA PHE A 85 6.33 -5.43 4.22
C PHE A 85 7.09 -4.16 4.64
N ASN A 86 6.59 -2.98 4.25
CA ASN A 86 7.16 -1.69 4.62
C ASN A 86 7.20 -1.49 6.13
N THR A 87 6.16 -1.94 6.85
CA THR A 87 6.14 -1.87 8.32
C THR A 87 7.22 -2.76 8.94
N GLY A 88 7.38 -3.98 8.42
CA GLY A 88 8.45 -4.89 8.85
C GLY A 88 9.84 -4.30 8.62
N LEU A 89 10.06 -3.76 7.42
CA LEU A 89 11.32 -3.15 7.04
C LEU A 89 11.61 -1.87 7.85
N SER A 90 10.58 -1.04 8.09
CA SER A 90 10.68 0.13 8.96
C SER A 90 11.17 -0.23 10.37
N ARG A 91 10.58 -1.27 10.98
CA ARG A 91 11.01 -1.77 12.30
C ARG A 91 12.47 -2.26 12.28
N LEU A 92 12.88 -2.95 11.22
CA LEU A 92 14.26 -3.42 11.07
C LEU A 92 15.24 -2.23 10.97
N LEU A 93 14.93 -1.25 10.14
CA LEU A 93 15.76 -0.07 9.89
C LEU A 93 15.88 0.82 11.14
N THR A 94 14.78 1.08 11.84
CA THR A 94 14.81 1.83 13.11
C THR A 94 15.66 1.13 14.16
N LYS A 95 15.59 -0.21 14.27
CA LYS A 95 16.46 -0.99 15.17
C LYS A 95 17.95 -0.90 14.80
N ARG A 96 18.27 -0.71 13.52
CA ARG A 96 19.64 -0.55 13.02
C ARG A 96 20.15 0.91 13.07
N GLY A 97 19.34 1.85 13.55
CA GLY A 97 19.70 3.26 13.68
C GLY A 97 19.31 4.14 12.48
N TYR A 98 18.68 3.58 11.45
CA TYR A 98 18.20 4.32 10.26
C TYR A 98 16.75 4.76 10.44
N SER A 99 16.53 5.67 11.39
CA SER A 99 15.17 6.11 11.78
C SER A 99 14.47 6.92 10.68
N THR A 100 15.22 7.70 9.91
CA THR A 100 14.66 8.52 8.82
C THR A 100 14.09 7.65 7.71
N LEU A 101 14.83 6.64 7.26
CA LEU A 101 14.37 5.67 6.26
C LEU A 101 13.16 4.87 6.77
N GLY A 102 13.18 4.47 8.05
CA GLY A 102 12.03 3.80 8.67
C GLY A 102 10.77 4.68 8.68
N GLY A 103 10.91 5.98 8.98
CA GLY A 103 9.81 6.95 8.91
C GLY A 103 9.27 7.14 7.49
N LEU A 104 10.15 7.22 6.49
CA LEU A 104 9.78 7.36 5.09
C LEU A 104 8.91 6.18 4.61
N LEU A 105 9.24 4.96 5.03
CA LEU A 105 8.43 3.76 4.72
C LEU A 105 7.03 3.83 5.36
N LEU A 106 6.92 4.32 6.59
CA LEU A 106 5.61 4.49 7.26
C LEU A 106 4.78 5.60 6.60
N PHE A 107 5.43 6.66 6.13
CA PHE A 107 4.77 7.69 5.33
C PHE A 107 4.31 7.14 3.97
N GLY A 108 5.15 6.32 3.32
CA GLY A 108 4.80 5.60 2.10
C GLY A 108 3.56 4.71 2.26
N ASN A 109 3.36 4.10 3.44
CA ASN A 109 2.15 3.33 3.72
C ASN A 109 0.87 4.17 3.67
N LEU A 110 0.92 5.43 4.10
CA LEU A 110 -0.21 6.34 4.02
C LEU A 110 -0.56 6.63 2.55
N LEU A 111 0.45 6.95 1.73
CA LEU A 111 0.27 7.19 0.29
C LEU A 111 -0.26 5.95 -0.43
N LEU A 112 0.30 4.77 -0.13
CA LEU A 112 -0.12 3.51 -0.73
C LEU A 112 -1.57 3.15 -0.37
N SER A 113 -1.95 3.34 0.91
CA SER A 113 -3.32 3.11 1.37
C SER A 113 -4.29 4.10 0.72
N GLY A 114 -3.91 5.38 0.59
CA GLY A 114 -4.70 6.38 -0.11
C GLY A 114 -4.89 6.05 -1.59
N ALA A 115 -3.82 5.63 -2.27
CA ALA A 115 -3.87 5.18 -3.66
C ALA A 115 -4.82 3.97 -3.82
N ALA A 116 -4.81 3.02 -2.88
CA ALA A 116 -5.72 1.88 -2.90
C ALA A 116 -7.20 2.30 -2.90
N VAL A 117 -7.57 3.31 -2.11
CA VAL A 117 -8.94 3.87 -2.11
C VAL A 117 -9.27 4.56 -3.43
N VAL A 118 -8.34 5.38 -3.96
CA VAL A 118 -8.55 6.06 -5.25
C VAL A 118 -8.77 5.04 -6.37
N VAL A 119 -7.96 3.99 -6.42
CA VAL A 119 -8.13 2.90 -7.40
C VAL A 119 -9.44 2.16 -7.18
N ALA A 120 -9.79 1.83 -5.93
CA ALA A 120 -11.06 1.17 -5.62
C ALA A 120 -12.28 1.99 -6.07
N LEU A 121 -12.26 3.30 -5.86
CA LEU A 121 -13.30 4.21 -6.34
C LEU A 121 -13.36 4.25 -7.87
N ALA A 122 -12.21 4.41 -8.53
CA ALA A 122 -12.16 4.44 -10.00
C ALA A 122 -12.70 3.14 -10.62
N LEU A 123 -12.30 1.99 -10.09
CA LEU A 123 -12.80 0.68 -10.53
C LEU A 123 -14.29 0.52 -10.26
N SER A 124 -14.78 1.00 -9.11
CA SER A 124 -16.21 0.99 -8.79
C SER A 124 -17.01 1.79 -9.81
N PHE A 125 -16.58 3.00 -10.18
CA PHE A 125 -17.29 3.83 -11.18
C PHE A 125 -17.35 3.22 -12.58
N ILE A 126 -16.34 2.44 -12.97
CA ILE A 126 -16.35 1.77 -14.28
C ILE A 126 -17.28 0.55 -14.27
N ASN A 127 -17.51 -0.05 -13.09
CA ASN A 127 -18.27 -1.30 -12.93
C ASN A 127 -19.70 -1.10 -12.39
N VAL A 128 -20.14 0.15 -12.20
CA VAL A 128 -21.54 0.51 -11.92
C VAL A 128 -22.29 0.65 -13.23
#